data_AF-A0A7S2HJR7-F1
#
_entry.id   AF-A0A7S2HJR7-F1
#
_cell.length_a   1.000
_cell.length_b   1.000
_cell.length_c   1.000
_cell.angle_alpha   90.00
_cell.angle_beta   90.00
_cell.angle_gamma   90.00
#
_symmetry.space_group_name_H-M   'P 1'
#
loop_
_entity.id
_entity.type
_entity.pdbx_description
1 polymer ?
#
loop_
_entity_poly.entity_id
_entity_poly.type
_entity_poly.pdbx_seq_one_letter_code
_entity_poly.pdbx_strand_id
1 'polypeptide(L)'
;AGISSALSQALCRCNRRKRELQSNSEDSSARVLVLQAAGDFDEEYQATMNCVFAAQRLSVPIDSCMLSRDPSTFLQQASDLTGGVHLHLQPTASFQLQPLLQQLLLWFL
;
A
#
# COMPACT_ATOMS: atom_id res chain seq x y z
N ALA A 1 -15.80 2.31 5.50
CA ALA A 1 -15.22 1.07 4.94
C ALA A 1 -13.74 1.09 5.28
N GLY A 2 -13.27 0.04 5.97
CA GLY A 2 -11.92 -0.03 6.51
C GLY A 2 -10.84 -0.32 5.48
N ILE A 3 -9.58 -0.07 5.84
CA ILE A 3 -8.42 -0.34 4.97
C ILE A 3 -8.31 -1.83 4.63
N SER A 4 -8.62 -2.70 5.60
CA SER A 4 -8.63 -4.16 5.44
C SER A 4 -9.56 -4.62 4.31
N SER A 5 -10.75 -4.01 4.21
CA SER A 5 -11.72 -4.32 3.16
C SER A 5 -11.28 -3.86 1.78
N ALA A 6 -10.59 -2.71 1.70
CA ALA A 6 -10.02 -2.20 0.46
C ALA A 6 -8.85 -3.05 -0.03
N LEU A 7 -7.93 -3.42 0.88
CA LEU A 7 -6.81 -4.32 0.59
C LEU A 7 -7.30 -5.68 0.13
N SER A 8 -8.28 -6.27 0.81
CA SER A 8 -8.88 -7.55 0.40
C SER A 8 -9.41 -7.50 -1.03
N GLN A 9 -10.13 -6.44 -1.40
CA GLN A 9 -10.65 -6.26 -2.76
C GLN A 9 -9.53 -6.07 -3.79
N ALA A 10 -8.54 -5.25 -3.49
CA ALA A 10 -7.39 -5.01 -4.36
C ALA A 10 -6.62 -6.32 -4.62
N LEU A 11 -6.31 -7.08 -3.56
CA LEU A 11 -5.59 -8.35 -3.67
C LEU A 11 -6.39 -9.42 -4.41
N CYS A 12 -7.71 -9.49 -4.21
CA CYS A 12 -8.57 -10.37 -4.99
C CYS A 12 -8.52 -10.03 -6.49
N ARG A 13 -8.52 -8.75 -6.85
CA ARG A 13 -8.36 -8.30 -8.24
C ARG A 13 -6.97 -8.62 -8.80
N CYS A 14 -5.90 -8.38 -8.03
CA CYS A 14 -4.54 -8.74 -8.42
C CYS A 14 -4.40 -10.24 -8.65
N ASN A 15 -4.91 -11.07 -7.73
CA ASN A 15 -4.88 -12.53 -7.84
C ASN A 15 -5.67 -13.02 -9.05
N ARG A 16 -6.87 -12.47 -9.30
CA ARG A 16 -7.65 -12.79 -10.49
C ARG A 16 -6.88 -12.48 -11.78
N ARG A 17 -6.34 -11.27 -11.88
CA ARG A 17 -5.58 -10.84 -13.07
C ARG A 17 -4.31 -11.66 -13.27
N LYS A 18 -3.62 -12.04 -12.18
CA LYS A 18 -2.45 -12.93 -12.23
C LYS A 18 -2.80 -14.30 -12.81
N ARG A 19 -3.95 -14.86 -12.45
CA ARG A 19 -4.45 -16.13 -13.03
C ARG A 19 -4.82 -16.00 -14.51
N GLU A 20 -5.39 -14.87 -14.91
CA GLU A 20 -5.73 -14.57 -16.31
C GLU A 20 -4.48 -14.35 -17.19
N LEU A 21 -3.39 -13.80 -16.64
CA LEU A 21 -2.14 -13.56 -17.40
C LEU A 21 -1.21 -14.78 -17.43
N GLN A 22 -1.27 -15.65 -16.40
CA GLN A 22 -0.57 -16.93 -16.40
C GLN A 22 -0.98 -17.85 -17.55
N SER A 23 -2.25 -17.78 -18.02
CA SER A 23 -2.65 -18.53 -19.23
C SER A 23 -2.02 -17.98 -20.51
N ASN A 24 -1.59 -16.71 -20.50
CA ASN A 24 -1.05 -16.01 -21.67
C ASN A 24 0.48 -15.88 -21.62
N SER A 25 1.16 -16.52 -20.65
CA SER A 25 2.61 -16.47 -20.46
C SER A 25 3.20 -15.05 -20.31
N GLU A 26 2.39 -14.08 -19.88
CA GLU A 26 2.86 -12.74 -19.53
C GLU A 26 3.09 -12.64 -18.02
N ASP A 27 4.28 -12.20 -17.61
CA ASP A 27 4.57 -11.89 -16.22
C ASP A 27 3.88 -10.58 -15.81
N SER A 28 2.96 -10.66 -14.85
CA SER A 28 2.25 -9.50 -14.34
C SER A 28 2.91 -8.98 -13.05
N SER A 29 3.61 -7.85 -13.12
CA SER A 29 4.06 -7.14 -11.91
C SER A 29 2.88 -6.33 -11.33
N ALA A 30 2.20 -6.89 -10.33
CA ALA A 30 1.17 -6.17 -9.57
C ALA A 30 1.77 -5.52 -8.32
N ARG A 31 1.31 -4.31 -7.99
CA ARG A 31 1.73 -3.52 -6.84
C ARG A 31 0.53 -2.73 -6.33
N VAL A 32 0.42 -2.56 -5.02
CA VAL A 32 -0.68 -1.84 -4.38
C VAL A 32 -0.12 -0.63 -3.65
N LEU A 33 -0.61 0.57 -3.97
CA LEU A 33 -0.29 1.80 -3.24
C LEU A 33 -1.43 2.16 -2.29
N VAL A 34 -1.10 2.31 -1.01
CA VAL A 34 -1.99 2.77 0.05
C VAL A 34 -1.68 4.23 0.35
N LEU A 35 -2.66 5.11 0.11
CA LEU A 35 -2.62 6.50 0.56
C LEU A 35 -3.46 6.63 1.82
N GLN A 36 -2.83 6.93 2.96
CA GLN A 36 -3.53 7.06 4.23
C GLN A 36 -3.38 8.48 4.78
N ALA A 37 -4.52 9.15 4.96
CA ALA A 37 -4.61 10.52 5.46
C ALA A 37 -5.15 10.60 6.90
N ALA A 38 -5.45 9.46 7.51
CA ALA A 38 -5.98 9.34 8.86
C ALA A 38 -5.04 8.48 9.72
N GLY A 39 -5.17 8.60 11.04
CA GLY A 39 -4.46 7.74 11.99
C GLY A 39 -4.90 6.28 11.87
N ASP A 40 -4.11 5.40 12.50
CA ASP A 40 -4.41 3.98 12.57
C ASP A 40 -5.59 3.68 13.51
N PHE A 41 -6.32 2.60 13.22
CA PHE A 41 -7.40 2.08 14.05
C PHE A 41 -7.05 0.66 14.52
N ASP A 42 -6.86 0.49 15.83
CA ASP A 42 -6.43 -0.78 16.42
C ASP A 42 -7.38 -1.95 16.12
N GLU A 43 -8.68 -1.68 16.03
CA GLU A 43 -9.70 -2.69 15.72
C GLU A 43 -9.52 -3.33 14.34
N GLU A 44 -8.90 -2.62 13.39
CA GLU A 44 -8.65 -3.12 12.04
C GLU A 44 -7.30 -3.83 11.88
N TYR A 45 -6.45 -3.83 12.92
CA TYR A 45 -5.08 -4.36 12.83
C TYR A 45 -5.04 -5.82 12.38
N GLN A 46 -5.79 -6.70 13.03
CA GLN A 46 -5.78 -8.14 12.71
C GLN A 46 -6.24 -8.41 11.27
N ALA A 47 -7.32 -7.75 10.86
CA ALA A 47 -7.86 -7.90 9.52
C ALA A 47 -6.89 -7.36 8.45
N THR A 48 -6.24 -6.24 8.74
CA THR A 48 -5.25 -5.61 7.85
C THR A 48 -4.00 -6.48 7.72
N MET A 49 -3.47 -7.00 8.83
CA MET A 49 -2.32 -7.91 8.80
C MET A 49 -2.58 -9.20 8.03
N ASN A 50 -3.78 -9.76 8.13
CA ASN A 50 -4.16 -10.91 7.29
C ASN A 50 -4.09 -10.57 5.80
N CYS A 51 -4.46 -9.34 5.41
CA CYS A 51 -4.31 -8.87 4.04
C CYS A 51 -2.84 -8.70 3.65
N VAL A 52 -1.98 -8.19 4.54
CA VAL A 52 -0.53 -8.06 4.32
C VAL A 52 0.10 -9.43 4.07
N PHE A 53 -0.22 -10.44 4.89
CA PHE A 53 0.29 -11.80 4.69
C PHE A 53 -0.23 -12.42 3.38
N ALA A 54 -1.47 -12.13 3.00
CA ALA A 54 -1.98 -12.54 1.70
C ALA A 54 -1.22 -11.86 0.54
N ALA A 55 -0.92 -10.57 0.64
CA ALA A 55 -0.13 -9.82 -0.33
C ALA A 55 1.29 -10.40 -0.47
N GLN A 56 1.94 -10.70 0.66
CA GLN A 56 3.26 -11.34 0.69
C GLN A 56 3.25 -12.68 -0.06
N ARG A 57 2.24 -13.53 0.19
CA ARG A 57 2.08 -14.83 -0.51
C ARG A 57 1.79 -14.69 -2.00
N LEU A 58 1.10 -13.62 -2.40
CA LEU A 58 0.83 -13.31 -3.80
C LEU A 58 2.01 -12.64 -4.51
N SER A 59 3.07 -12.29 -3.75
CA SER A 59 4.20 -11.48 -4.20
C SER A 59 3.77 -10.13 -4.77
N VAL A 60 2.82 -9.48 -4.09
CA VAL A 60 2.33 -8.14 -4.43
C VAL A 60 2.84 -7.16 -3.38
N PRO A 61 3.83 -6.30 -3.72
CA PRO A 61 4.33 -5.29 -2.80
C PRO A 61 3.22 -4.29 -2.43
N ILE A 62 3.18 -3.93 -1.15
CA ILE A 62 2.32 -2.86 -0.63
C ILE A 62 3.18 -1.64 -0.38
N ASP A 63 3.05 -0.65 -1.24
CA ASP A 63 3.58 0.68 -1.02
C ASP A 63 2.62 1.47 -0.14
N SER A 64 3.16 2.27 0.77
CA SER A 64 2.37 3.07 1.69
C SER A 64 2.85 4.51 1.74
N CYS A 65 1.90 5.43 1.76
CA CYS A 65 2.14 6.86 1.86
C CYS A 65 1.24 7.45 2.95
N MET A 66 1.85 7.90 4.04
CA MET A 66 1.17 8.60 5.12
C MET A 66 1.15 10.10 4.87
N LEU A 67 -0.06 10.68 4.84
CA LEU A 67 -0.30 12.12 4.73
C LEU A 67 -0.67 12.76 6.08
N SER A 68 -0.96 11.94 7.09
CA SER A 68 -1.25 12.41 8.45
C SER A 68 0.03 12.86 9.17
N ARG A 69 -0.13 13.70 10.19
CA ARG A 69 0.97 14.05 11.11
C ARG A 69 1.46 12.83 11.89
N ASP A 70 0.52 11.96 12.27
CA ASP A 70 0.83 10.77 13.05
C ASP A 70 1.40 9.67 12.14
N PRO A 71 2.57 9.10 12.48
CA PRO A 71 3.13 7.98 11.72
C PRO A 71 2.27 6.72 11.90
N SER A 72 2.16 5.91 10.85
CA SER A 72 1.50 4.61 10.91
C SER A 72 2.55 3.50 11.02
N THR A 73 2.68 2.91 12.20
CA THR A 73 3.58 1.76 12.40
C THR A 73 3.06 0.51 11.70
N PHE A 74 1.75 0.43 11.45
CA PHE A 74 1.11 -0.70 10.78
C PHE A 74 1.41 -0.71 9.28
N LEU A 75 1.26 0.44 8.61
CA LEU A 75 1.57 0.54 7.19
C LEU A 75 3.06 0.44 6.90
N GLN A 76 3.90 0.93 7.81
CA GLN A 76 5.34 0.72 7.70
C GLN A 76 5.68 -0.78 7.71
N GLN A 77 5.14 -1.54 8.67
CA GLN A 77 5.31 -3.00 8.70
C GLN A 77 4.74 -3.69 7.45
N ALA A 78 3.60 -3.22 6.95
CA ALA A 78 3.00 -3.77 5.74
C ALA A 78 3.93 -3.65 4.53
N SER A 79 4.56 -2.48 4.36
CA SER A 79 5.54 -2.25 3.31
C SER A 79 6.80 -3.09 3.51
N ASP A 80 7.36 -3.13 4.71
CA ASP A 80 8.57 -3.91 5.01
C ASP A 80 8.37 -5.42 4.76
N LEU A 81 7.23 -5.99 5.19
CA LEU A 81 6.93 -7.41 5.03
C LEU A 81 6.68 -7.84 3.58
N THR A 82 6.22 -6.91 2.75
CA THR A 82 5.88 -7.18 1.34
C THR A 82 6.96 -6.71 0.35
N GLY A 83 8.01 -6.03 0.84
CA GLY A 83 9.06 -5.43 0.02
C GLY A 83 8.62 -4.17 -0.73
N GLY A 84 7.63 -3.46 -0.19
CA GLY A 84 7.17 -2.16 -0.69
C GLY A 84 7.93 -0.98 -0.08
N VAL A 85 7.55 0.23 -0.46
CA VAL A 85 8.12 1.50 -0.01
C VAL A 85 7.15 2.18 0.95
N HIS A 86 7.66 2.63 2.10
CA HIS A 86 6.91 3.47 3.03
C HIS A 86 7.38 4.92 2.96
N LEU A 87 6.45 5.85 2.73
CA LEU A 87 6.71 7.30 2.69
C LEU A 87 5.84 8.00 3.73
N HIS A 88 6.45 8.73 4.66
CA HIS A 88 5.72 9.60 5.58
C HIS A 88 5.87 11.06 5.14
N LEU A 89 4.81 11.63 4.58
CA LEU A 89 4.73 13.03 4.19
C LEU A 89 4.21 13.84 5.36
N GLN A 90 5.14 14.40 6.14
CA GLN A 90 4.79 15.37 7.18
C GLN A 90 4.35 16.69 6.52
N PRO A 91 3.16 17.24 6.83
CA PRO A 91 2.78 18.57 6.40
C PRO A 91 3.52 19.61 7.25
N THR A 92 4.81 19.80 6.98
CA THR A 92 5.58 20.94 7.50
C THR A 92 5.35 22.17 6.62
N ALA A 93 5.41 23.37 7.20
CA ALA A 93 5.17 24.64 6.50
C ALA A 93 6.10 24.87 5.27
N SER A 94 7.19 24.11 5.16
CA SER A 94 8.12 24.07 4.03
C SER A 94 7.68 23.17 2.87
N PHE A 95 6.51 22.51 2.93
CA PHE A 95 5.90 21.75 1.82
C PHE A 95 5.48 22.65 0.63
N GLN A 96 5.94 23.90 0.59
CA GLN A 96 5.52 24.92 -0.35
C GLN A 96 6.08 24.74 -1.78
N LEU A 97 6.94 23.74 -2.06
CA LEU A 97 7.59 23.64 -3.39
C LEU A 97 7.52 22.29 -4.11
N GLN A 98 7.06 21.19 -3.49
CA GLN A 98 6.89 19.92 -4.21
C GLN A 98 5.44 19.44 -4.10
N PRO A 99 4.69 19.42 -5.22
CA PRO A 99 3.33 18.91 -5.21
C PRO A 99 3.34 17.40 -4.91
N LEU A 100 2.30 16.91 -4.21
CA LEU A 100 2.10 15.49 -3.91
C LEU A 100 2.30 14.60 -5.14
N LEU A 101 1.86 15.07 -6.32
CA LEU A 101 2.05 14.37 -7.59
C LEU A 101 3.53 14.10 -7.90
N GLN A 102 4.42 15.08 -7.66
CA GLN A 102 5.85 14.90 -7.89
C GLN A 102 6.46 13.87 -6.94
N GLN A 103 6.01 13.85 -5.68
CA GLN A 103 6.46 12.85 -4.72
C GLN A 103 5.97 11.44 -5.11
N LEU A 104 4.72 11.32 -5.55
CA LEU A 104 4.21 10.03 -6.04
C LEU A 104 4.99 9.53 -7.27
N LEU A 105 5.30 10.44 -8.19
CA LEU A 105 6.07 10.13 -9.38
C LEU A 105 7.51 9.72 -9.08
N LEU A 106 8.13 10.25 -8.03
CA LEU A 106 9.55 9.99 -7.74
C LEU A 106 9.76 8.71 -6.92
N TRP A 107 8.79 8.34 -6.08
CA TRP A 107 8.95 7.24 -5.12
C TRP A 107 8.24 5.95 -5.51
N PHE A 108 7.20 5.99 -6.34
CA PHE A 108 6.35 4.82 -6.60
C PHE A 108 6.18 4.46 -8.09
N LEU A 109 6.62 5.31 -9.02
CA LEU A 109 6.47 5.16 -10.48
C LEU A 109 7.84 5.14 -11.16
#